data_AF-A0A3D0C405-F1
#
_entry.id   AF-A0A3D0C405-F1
#
_cell.length_a   1.000
_cell.length_b   1.000
_cell.length_c   1.000
_cell.angle_alpha   90.00
_cell.angle_beta   90.00
_cell.angle_gamma   90.00
#
_symmetry.space_group_name_H-M   'P 1'
#
loop_
_entity.id
_entity.type
_entity.pdbx_description
1 polymer ?
#
loop_
_entity_poly.entity_id
_entity_poly.type
_entity_poly.pdbx_seq_one_letter_code
_entity_poly.pdbx_strand_id
1 'polypeptide(L)' 'TLSEVDTAPTPMKELAFILGKFGWNTRFSDLTEEQVQTLIFGIQESKRLAAEIDIGKLEDTYYKSTGTWPSTSIPF' A
#
# COMPACT_ATOMS: atom_id res chain seq x y z
N THR A 1 14.75 -8.06 28.14
CA THR A 1 14.87 -7.35 26.85
C THR A 1 13.82 -6.28 26.84
N LEU A 2 14.22 -4.99 26.81
CA LEU A 2 13.25 -3.91 26.62
C LEU A 2 12.65 -4.12 25.23
N SER A 3 11.37 -4.45 25.19
CA SER A 3 10.59 -4.41 23.96
C SER A 3 10.61 -2.97 23.48
N GLU A 4 11.42 -2.66 22.46
CA GLU A 4 11.29 -1.39 21.74
C GLU A 4 9.83 -1.27 21.34
N VAL A 5 9.16 -0.26 21.88
CA VAL A 5 7.79 0.04 21.48
C VAL A 5 7.90 0.40 20.02
N ASP A 6 7.38 -0.47 19.17
CA ASP A 6 7.39 -0.29 17.74
C ASP A 6 6.50 0.92 17.39
N THR A 7 7.13 2.09 17.30
CA THR A 7 6.47 3.37 17.03
C THR A 7 6.21 3.60 15.55
N ALA A 8 6.71 2.72 14.67
CA ALA A 8 6.54 2.88 13.24
C ALA A 8 5.05 2.71 12.86
N PRO A 9 4.51 3.56 11.95
CA PRO A 9 3.11 3.51 11.56
C PRO A 9 2.70 2.13 11.05
N THR A 10 1.41 1.80 11.20
CA THR A 10 0.90 0.59 10.56
C THR A 10 0.93 0.75 9.05
N PRO A 11 1.14 -0.33 8.28
CA PRO A 11 1.20 -0.30 6.82
C PRO A 11 0.12 0.57 6.17
N MET A 12 -1.14 0.44 6.60
CA MET A 12 -2.25 1.23 6.04
C MET A 12 -2.18 2.72 6.37
N LYS A 13 -1.69 3.09 7.57
CA LYS A 13 -1.49 4.50 7.94
C LYS A 13 -0.36 5.13 7.14
N GLU A 14 0.72 4.40 6.93
CA GLU A 14 1.86 4.84 6.12
C GLU A 14 1.44 5.06 4.67
N LEU A 15 0.72 4.10 4.08
CA LEU A 15 0.21 4.21 2.72
C LEU A 15 -0.75 5.40 2.57
N ALA A 16 -1.67 5.61 3.51
CA ALA A 16 -2.58 6.75 3.48
C ALA A 16 -1.85 8.09 3.60
N PHE A 17 -0.78 8.15 4.41
CA PHE A 17 0.06 9.33 4.52
C PHE A 17 0.79 9.63 3.20
N ILE A 18 1.45 8.63 2.62
CA ILE A 18 2.20 8.75 1.35
C ILE A 18 1.26 9.17 0.22
N LEU A 19 0.14 8.47 0.03
CA LEU A 19 -0.83 8.80 -1.03
C LEU A 19 -1.50 10.16 -0.80
N GLY A 20 -1.75 10.53 0.45
CA GLY A 20 -2.26 11.84 0.81
C GLY A 20 -1.34 13.01 0.42
N LYS A 21 -0.02 12.79 0.34
CA LYS A 21 0.95 13.81 -0.11
C LYS A 21 0.86 14.09 -1.61
N PHE A 22 0.53 13.08 -2.40
CA PHE A 22 0.37 13.23 -3.85
C PHE A 22 -1.02 13.73 -4.26
N GLY A 23 -1.99 13.64 -3.35
CA GLY A 23 -3.37 14.06 -3.56
C GLY A 23 -4.23 12.94 -4.14
N TRP A 24 -5.38 12.70 -3.52
CA TRP A 24 -6.28 11.58 -3.86
C TRP A 24 -6.91 11.65 -5.26
N ASN A 25 -6.83 12.80 -5.93
CA ASN A 25 -7.34 13.00 -7.29
C ASN A 25 -6.24 12.93 -8.36
N THR A 26 -4.98 12.80 -7.95
CA THR A 26 -3.83 12.76 -8.86
C THR A 26 -3.72 11.35 -9.44
N ARG A 27 -3.75 11.22 -10.78
CA ARG A 27 -3.52 9.91 -11.40
C ARG A 27 -2.04 9.58 -11.34
N PHE A 28 -1.73 8.29 -11.29
CA PHE A 28 -0.34 7.83 -11.35
C PHE A 28 0.41 8.36 -12.60
N SER A 29 -0.29 8.48 -13.73
CA SER A 29 0.24 9.04 -14.98
C SER A 29 0.60 10.52 -14.90
N ASP A 30 0.09 11.23 -13.90
CA ASP A 30 0.25 12.67 -13.74
C ASP A 30 1.43 12.99 -12.80
N LEU A 31 2.05 11.97 -12.21
CA LEU A 31 3.20 12.10 -11.33
C LEU A 31 4.48 12.34 -12.12
N THR A 32 5.37 13.16 -11.57
CA THR A 32 6.75 13.28 -12.07
C THR A 32 7.55 12.02 -11.72
N GLU A 33 8.67 11.80 -12.43
CA GLU A 33 9.56 10.67 -12.13
C GLU A 33 10.04 10.68 -10.67
N GLU A 34 10.40 11.84 -10.13
CA GLU A 34 10.84 12.01 -8.74
C GLU A 34 9.73 11.63 -7.73
N GLN A 35 8.48 11.97 -8.05
CA GLN A 35 7.33 11.59 -7.24
C GLN A 35 7.09 10.08 -7.29
N VAL A 36 7.25 9.45 -8.46
CA VAL A 36 7.16 7.99 -8.61
C VAL A 36 8.26 7.29 -7.82
N GLN A 37 9.51 7.76 -7.89
CA GLN A 37 10.63 7.21 -7.12
C GLN A 37 10.38 7.32 -5.61
N THR A 38 9.86 8.47 -5.15
CA THR A 38 9.50 8.69 -3.75
C THR A 38 8.39 7.74 -3.29
N LEU A 39 7.39 7.50 -4.13
CA LEU A 39 6.31 6.55 -3.86
C LEU A 39 6.84 5.12 -3.74
N ILE A 40 7.74 4.70 -4.64
CA ILE A 40 8.36 3.36 -4.60
C ILE A 40 9.14 3.19 -3.29
N PHE A 41 9.99 4.16 -2.95
CA PHE A 41 10.77 4.11 -1.70
C PHE A 41 9.87 4.03 -0.47
N GLY A 42 8.85 4.89 -0.37
CA GLY A 42 7.93 4.88 0.77
C GLY A 42 7.16 3.56 0.93
N ILE A 43 6.77 2.91 -0.18
CA ILE A 43 6.13 1.60 -0.15
C ILE A 43 7.12 0.52 0.30
N GLN A 44 8.37 0.55 -0.17
CA GLN A 44 9.39 -0.45 0.18
C GLN A 44 9.80 -0.39 1.64
N GLU A 45 9.90 0.81 2.21
CA GLU A 45 10.25 1.03 3.62
C GLU A 45 9.05 0.84 4.56
N SER A 46 7.83 0.77 4.02
CA SER A 46 6.64 0.50 4.83
C SER A 46 6.65 -0.93 5.38
N LYS A 47 6.07 -1.10 6.57
CA LYS A 47 5.89 -2.43 7.16
C LYS A 47 5.09 -3.33 6.21
N ARG A 48 5.37 -4.64 6.26
CA ARG A 48 4.64 -5.63 5.45
C ARG A 48 3.15 -5.64 5.78
N LEU A 49 2.32 -5.44 4.76
CA LEU A 49 0.84 -5.47 4.88
C LEU A 49 0.32 -6.82 5.40
N ALA A 50 1.00 -7.92 5.06
CA ALA A 50 0.68 -9.28 5.52
C ALA A 50 0.79 -9.46 7.04
N ALA A 51 1.44 -8.52 7.75
CA ALA A 51 1.46 -8.49 9.21
C ALA A 51 0.19 -7.87 9.81
N GLU A 52 -0.59 -7.11 9.02
CA GLU A 52 -1.80 -6.39 9.46
C GLU A 52 -3.09 -6.99 8.85
N ILE A 53 -3.03 -7.60 7.67
CA ILE A 53 -4.22 -8.04 6.92
C ILE A 53 -4.06 -9.48 6.41
N ASP A 54 -5.11 -10.28 6.61
CA ASP A 54 -5.30 -11.59 5.99
C ASP A 54 -5.51 -11.42 4.48
N ILE A 55 -4.51 -11.78 3.68
CA ILE A 55 -4.48 -11.60 2.22
C ILE A 55 -5.71 -12.22 1.55
N GLY A 56 -6.22 -13.35 2.06
CA GLY A 56 -7.43 -13.99 1.52
C GLY A 56 -8.67 -13.09 1.61
N LYS A 57 -8.74 -12.21 2.63
CA LYS A 57 -9.84 -11.24 2.75
C LYS A 57 -9.74 -10.08 1.76
N LEU A 58 -8.53 -9.71 1.33
CA LEU A 58 -8.34 -8.64 0.35
C LEU A 58 -8.81 -9.10 -1.03
N GLU A 59 -8.43 -10.33 -1.43
CA GLU A 59 -8.87 -10.94 -2.69
C GLU A 59 -10.40 -11.08 -2.75
N ASP A 60 -11.00 -11.58 -1.66
CA ASP A 60 -12.46 -11.66 -1.51
C ASP A 60 -13.15 -10.30 -1.61
N THR A 61 -12.58 -9.26 -1.00
CA THR A 61 -13.13 -7.90 -1.02
C THR A 61 -13.05 -7.29 -2.42
N TYR A 62 -11.94 -7.52 -3.12
CA TYR A 62 -11.78 -7.09 -4.50
C TYR A 62 -12.80 -7.75 -5.43
N TYR A 63 -12.96 -9.08 -5.32
CA TYR A 63 -13.95 -9.81 -6.12
C TYR A 63 -15.38 -9.34 -5.82
N LYS A 64 -15.74 -9.17 -4.54
CA LYS A 64 -17.06 -8.68 -4.14
C LYS A 64 -17.37 -7.27 -4.65
N SER A 65 -16.38 -6.40 -4.75
CA SER A 65 -16.57 -5.00 -5.16
C SER A 65 -16.51 -4.78 -6.67
N THR A 66 -15.80 -5.63 -7.41
CA THR A 66 -15.60 -5.46 -8.86
C THR A 66 -16.30 -6.51 -9.72
N GLY A 67 -16.69 -7.65 -9.14
CA GLY A 67 -17.29 -8.78 -9.87
C GLY A 67 -16.29 -9.55 -10.75
N THR A 68 -15.01 -9.19 -10.71
CA THR A 68 -13.95 -9.79 -11.52
C THR A 68 -12.77 -10.17 -10.63
N TRP A 69 -12.13 -11.30 -10.91
CA TRP A 69 -10.85 -11.64 -10.29
C TRP A 69 -9.76 -10.75 -10.91
N PRO A 70 -8.76 -10.26 -10.15
CA PRO A 70 -7.65 -9.55 -10.76
C PRO A 70 -6.90 -10.52 -11.69
N SER A 71 -7.03 -10.30 -13.00
CA SER A 71 -6.39 -11.14 -14.03
C SER A 71 -4.86 -11.00 -14.06
N THR A 72 -4.34 -10.00 -13.35
CA THR A 72 -2.91 -9.84 -13.12
C THR A 72 -2.54 -10.71 -11.93
N SER A 73 -2.07 -11.91 -12.19
CA SER A 73 -1.03 -12.53 -11.37
C SER A 73 0.07 -11.48 -11.19
N ILE A 74 0.04 -10.73 -10.09
CA ILE A 74 1.18 -9.92 -9.67
C ILE A 74 2.19 -10.96 -9.18
N PRO A 75 3.26 -11.23 -9.94
CA PRO A 75 4.30 -12.12 -9.44
C PRO A 75 5.02 -11.33 -8.34
N PHE A 76 4.90 -11.80 -7.11
CA PHE A 76 5.71 -11.34 -5.98
C PHE A 76 7.19 -11.59 -6.26
#